data_AF-A0A9E2Y966-F1
#
_entry.id   AF-A0A9E2Y966-F1
#
_cell.length_a   1.000
_cell.length_b   1.000
_cell.length_c   1.000
_cell.angle_alpha   90.00
_cell.angle_beta   90.00
_cell.angle_gamma   90.00
#
_symmetry.space_group_name_H-M   'P 1'
#
loop_
_entity.id
_entity.type
_entity.pdbx_description
1 polymer ?
#
loop_
_entity_poly.entity_id
_entity_poly.type
_entity_poly.pdbx_seq_one_letter_code
_entity_poly.pdbx_strand_id
1 'polypeptide(L)'
;MYVGVLVLLSLTSRAQAVYIWIEGEHPTHAEVTRHPWWYDRVQKSQLSGGDFISHWDADKAGQAIYKFDAQQAGQYEFWVRANPIQTTLSYRLNGSDWTPIDTAHNLVDEVNIAEGNALDIRFLAWMKIGAVDLKKGSNTVQFS
;
A
#
# COMPACT_ATOMS: atom_id res chain seq x y z
N MET A 1 -55.79 24.54 -24.60
CA MET A 1 -55.23 23.22 -24.25
C MET A 1 -53.73 23.39 -24.15
N TYR A 2 -53.18 23.54 -22.94
CA TYR A 2 -51.74 23.72 -22.73
C TYR A 2 -51.12 22.37 -22.37
N VAL A 3 -50.16 21.90 -23.17
CA VAL A 3 -49.36 20.71 -22.89
C VAL A 3 -48.14 21.17 -22.08
N GLY A 4 -48.09 20.79 -20.80
CA GLY A 4 -46.92 21.02 -19.95
C GLY A 4 -45.89 19.91 -20.16
N VAL A 5 -44.67 20.28 -20.54
CA VAL A 5 -43.53 19.36 -20.59
C VAL A 5 -42.90 19.29 -19.19
N LEU A 6 -42.89 18.10 -18.60
CA LEU A 6 -42.19 17.81 -17.35
C LEU A 6 -40.76 17.40 -17.69
N VAL A 7 -39.78 18.21 -17.30
CA VAL A 7 -38.35 17.87 -17.39
C VAL A 7 -37.93 17.19 -16.08
N LEU A 8 -37.73 15.87 -16.13
CA LEU A 8 -37.12 15.11 -15.04
C LEU A 8 -35.60 15.32 -15.09
N LEU A 9 -35.09 16.15 -14.18
CA LEU A 9 -33.65 16.29 -13.92
C LEU A 9 -33.18 15.07 -13.11
N SER A 10 -32.61 14.08 -13.78
CA SER A 10 -31.95 12.94 -13.15
C SER A 10 -30.68 13.41 -12.44
N LEU A 11 -30.72 13.52 -11.11
CA LEU A 11 -29.54 13.69 -10.27
C LEU A 11 -28.71 12.39 -10.31
N THR A 12 -27.76 12.31 -11.24
CA THR A 12 -26.77 11.24 -11.25
C THR A 12 -25.74 11.52 -10.14
N SER A 13 -25.85 10.82 -9.01
CA SER A 13 -24.77 10.78 -8.03
C SER A 13 -23.54 10.14 -8.68
N ARG A 14 -22.53 10.96 -9.00
CA ARG A 14 -21.21 10.45 -9.36
C ARG A 14 -20.64 9.76 -8.13
N ALA A 15 -20.48 8.44 -8.17
CA ALA A 15 -19.67 7.74 -7.20
C ALA A 15 -18.23 8.27 -7.33
N GLN A 16 -17.79 9.08 -6.38
CA GLN A 16 -16.37 9.44 -6.28
C GLN A 16 -15.63 8.22 -5.73
N ALA A 17 -14.60 7.79 -6.45
CA ALA A 17 -13.67 6.81 -5.93
C ALA A 17 -12.96 7.43 -4.72
N VAL A 18 -13.13 6.81 -3.55
CA VAL A 18 -12.41 7.17 -2.32
C VAL A 18 -11.15 6.32 -2.29
N TYR A 19 -9.98 6.95 -2.32
CA TYR A 19 -8.71 6.29 -2.12
C TYR A 19 -8.05 6.81 -0.84
N ILE A 20 -7.40 5.90 -0.13
CA ILE A 20 -6.55 6.21 1.02
C ILE A 20 -5.13 5.87 0.58
N TRP A 21 -4.26 6.87 0.58
CA TRP A 21 -2.85 6.71 0.22
C TRP A 21 -1.99 6.80 1.47
N ILE A 22 -1.10 5.84 1.66
CA ILE A 22 -0.18 5.76 2.80
C ILE A 22 1.22 5.53 2.24
N GLU A 23 2.11 6.49 2.48
CA GLU A 23 3.52 6.38 2.12
C GLU A 23 4.23 5.36 3.03
N GLY A 24 4.97 4.43 2.42
CA GLY A 24 5.60 3.32 3.15
C GLY A 24 6.74 3.78 4.06
N GLU A 25 7.45 4.84 3.72
CA GLU A 25 8.55 5.39 4.51
C GLU A 25 8.09 6.16 5.77
N HIS A 26 6.77 6.33 5.97
CA HIS A 26 6.19 7.10 7.08
C HIS A 26 5.36 6.23 8.06
N PRO A 27 5.92 5.16 8.64
CA PRO A 27 5.21 4.41 9.67
C PRO A 27 5.07 5.25 10.94
N THR A 28 4.00 5.01 11.69
CA THR A 28 3.84 5.53 13.05
C THR A 28 4.83 4.88 14.02
N HIS A 29 5.19 3.62 13.77
CA HIS A 29 6.21 2.88 14.52
C HIS A 29 6.88 1.87 13.59
N ALA A 30 8.20 1.69 13.71
CA ALA A 30 8.92 0.68 12.96
C ALA A 30 10.08 0.08 13.77
N GLU A 31 10.25 -1.22 13.59
CA GLU A 31 11.36 -2.02 14.10
C GLU A 31 11.99 -2.72 12.90
N VAL A 32 12.93 -2.04 12.25
CA VAL A 32 13.55 -2.51 11.00
C VAL A 32 15.07 -2.36 11.05
N THR A 33 15.79 -3.23 10.34
CA THR A 33 17.23 -3.07 10.08
C THR A 33 17.39 -2.47 8.69
N ARG A 34 17.58 -1.14 8.62
CA ARG A 34 17.90 -0.46 7.36
C ARG A 34 19.35 -0.72 6.96
N HIS A 35 19.64 -0.69 5.65
CA HIS A 35 21.01 -0.81 5.13
C HIS A 35 21.33 0.37 4.19
N PRO A 36 21.69 1.55 4.76
CA PRO A 36 21.90 2.79 4.01
C PRO A 36 22.96 2.70 2.90
N TRP A 37 23.95 1.83 3.09
CA TRP A 37 25.09 1.71 2.19
C TRP A 37 24.81 0.88 0.92
N TRP A 38 23.70 0.13 0.90
CA TRP A 38 23.35 -0.74 -0.22
C TRP A 38 21.84 -0.78 -0.46
N TYR A 39 21.07 -1.41 0.43
CA TYR A 39 19.66 -1.70 0.15
C TYR A 39 18.83 -0.42 -0.03
N ASP A 40 19.20 0.65 0.69
CA ASP A 40 18.53 1.96 0.58
C ASP A 40 19.09 2.83 -0.56
N ARG A 41 20.12 2.38 -1.30
CA ARG A 41 20.63 3.10 -2.48
C ARG A 41 19.70 2.87 -3.67
N VAL A 42 18.63 3.65 -3.73
CA VAL A 42 17.56 3.47 -4.71
C VAL A 42 17.30 4.72 -5.55
N GLN A 43 16.64 4.53 -6.69
CA GLN A 43 16.19 5.59 -7.59
C GLN A 43 14.96 6.29 -6.98
N LYS A 44 15.20 7.33 -6.18
CA LYS A 44 14.15 8.06 -5.47
C LYS A 44 13.05 8.64 -6.36
N SER A 45 13.33 8.91 -7.64
CA SER A 45 12.33 9.37 -8.61
C SER A 45 11.25 8.33 -8.92
N GLN A 46 11.47 7.06 -8.57
CA GLN A 46 10.47 5.99 -8.70
C GLN A 46 9.55 5.89 -7.48
N LEU A 47 9.78 6.72 -6.44
CA LEU A 47 9.11 6.64 -5.14
C LEU A 47 8.27 7.90 -4.93
N SER A 48 6.99 7.72 -4.61
CA SER A 48 5.99 8.79 -4.45
C SER A 48 6.38 9.83 -3.40
N GLY A 49 6.85 9.39 -2.23
CA GLY A 49 7.34 10.27 -1.16
C GLY A 49 8.87 10.46 -1.15
N GLY A 50 9.59 9.84 -2.10
CA GLY A 50 11.03 9.99 -2.25
C GLY A 50 11.89 9.09 -1.35
N ASP A 51 11.29 8.18 -0.59
CA ASP A 51 11.97 7.08 0.11
C ASP A 51 11.08 5.82 0.11
N PHE A 52 11.56 4.73 0.71
CA PHE A 52 10.77 3.55 1.02
C PHE A 52 11.24 2.98 2.36
N ILE A 53 10.35 2.27 3.06
CA ILE A 53 10.77 1.52 4.25
C ILE A 53 11.47 0.23 3.82
N SER A 54 12.56 -0.08 4.51
CA SER A 54 13.38 -1.25 4.22
C SER A 54 13.75 -2.01 5.48
N HIS A 55 13.87 -3.33 5.34
CA HIS A 55 14.34 -4.22 6.38
C HIS A 55 15.21 -5.30 5.72
N TRP A 56 16.38 -5.55 6.28
CA TRP A 56 17.26 -6.64 5.87
C TRP A 56 17.98 -7.23 7.08
N ASP A 57 17.45 -8.34 7.57
CA ASP A 57 17.97 -9.09 8.71
C ASP A 57 17.49 -10.54 8.59
N ALA A 58 18.39 -11.51 8.74
CA ALA A 58 18.03 -12.91 8.62
C ALA A 58 17.48 -13.50 9.93
N ASP A 59 17.79 -12.86 11.07
CA ASP A 59 17.55 -13.40 12.39
C ASP A 59 16.28 -12.82 13.04
N LYS A 60 15.72 -11.74 12.49
CA LYS A 60 14.51 -11.09 13.02
C LYS A 60 13.62 -10.57 11.90
N ALA A 61 12.31 -10.69 12.08
CA ALA A 61 11.35 -10.05 11.20
C ALA A 61 11.32 -8.54 11.46
N GLY A 62 11.26 -7.75 10.39
CA GLY A 62 11.00 -6.31 10.49
C GLY A 62 9.53 -6.05 10.72
N GLN A 63 9.19 -4.98 11.45
CA GLN A 63 7.80 -4.59 11.65
C GLN A 63 7.60 -3.11 11.33
N ALA A 64 6.46 -2.79 10.72
CA ALA A 64 6.03 -1.41 10.45
C ALA A 64 4.54 -1.26 10.71
N ILE A 65 4.16 -0.23 11.48
CA ILE A 65 2.78 0.08 11.85
C ILE A 65 2.39 1.43 11.27
N TYR A 66 1.25 1.49 10.60
CA TYR A 66 0.67 2.71 10.03
C TYR A 66 -0.69 2.96 10.66
N LYS A 67 -0.94 4.20 11.07
CA LYS A 67 -2.25 4.69 11.50
C LYS A 67 -2.81 5.62 10.43
N PHE A 68 -4.08 5.46 10.11
CA PHE A 68 -4.76 6.25 9.09
C PHE A 68 -6.25 6.37 9.39
N ASP A 69 -6.90 7.35 8.78
CA ASP A 69 -8.34 7.58 8.93
C ASP A 69 -9.08 7.27 7.63
N ALA A 70 -10.16 6.48 7.74
CA ALA A 70 -11.11 6.29 6.65
C ALA A 70 -12.34 7.19 6.86
N GLN A 71 -12.67 8.01 5.87
CA GLN A 71 -13.82 8.92 5.96
C GLN A 71 -15.16 8.17 6.03
N GLN A 72 -15.20 6.96 5.45
CA GLN A 72 -16.37 6.09 5.41
C GLN A 72 -15.98 4.68 5.83
N ALA A 73 -16.84 4.01 6.59
CA ALA A 73 -16.71 2.59 6.84
C ALA A 73 -17.11 1.79 5.59
N GLY A 74 -16.60 0.57 5.47
CA GLY A 74 -16.98 -0.35 4.41
C GLY A 74 -15.79 -1.07 3.80
N GLN A 75 -16.04 -1.72 2.67
CA GLN A 75 -15.05 -2.50 1.95
C GLN A 75 -14.19 -1.61 1.05
N TYR A 76 -12.87 -1.82 1.10
CA TYR A 76 -11.87 -1.16 0.27
C TYR A 76 -11.03 -2.19 -0.46
N GLU A 77 -10.64 -1.89 -1.70
CA GLU A 77 -9.57 -2.66 -2.34
C GLU A 77 -8.23 -2.28 -1.71
N PHE A 78 -7.51 -3.30 -1.23
CA PHE A 78 -6.22 -3.15 -0.60
C PHE A 78 -5.10 -3.51 -1.56
N TRP A 79 -4.20 -2.56 -1.76
CA TRP A 79 -3.02 -2.66 -2.60
C TRP A 79 -1.78 -2.34 -1.77
N VAL A 80 -0.69 -3.05 -2.06
CA VAL A 80 0.61 -2.83 -1.42
C VAL A 80 1.67 -2.72 -2.49
N ARG A 81 2.53 -1.69 -2.43
CA ARG A 81 3.73 -1.61 -3.25
C ARG A 81 4.93 -2.01 -2.40
N ALA A 82 5.48 -3.20 -2.64
CA ALA A 82 6.65 -3.68 -1.91
C ALA A 82 7.54 -4.54 -2.81
N ASN A 83 8.65 -5.03 -2.26
CA ASN A 83 9.59 -5.87 -3.00
C ASN A 83 9.02 -7.30 -3.16
N PRO A 84 8.78 -7.78 -4.40
CA PRO A 84 8.33 -9.15 -4.61
C PRO A 84 9.48 -10.18 -4.57
N ILE A 85 10.73 -9.73 -4.66
CA ILE A 85 11.89 -10.59 -4.83
C ILE A 85 12.42 -11.05 -3.47
N GLN A 86 12.45 -12.37 -3.27
CA GLN A 86 13.01 -13.04 -2.08
C GLN A 86 12.47 -12.49 -0.74
N THR A 87 11.21 -12.06 -0.73
CA THR A 87 10.58 -11.41 0.43
C THR A 87 9.37 -12.21 0.87
N THR A 88 9.25 -12.44 2.18
CA THR A 88 8.01 -12.84 2.83
C THR A 88 7.40 -11.62 3.49
N LEU A 89 6.12 -11.37 3.23
CA LEU A 89 5.40 -10.24 3.81
C LEU A 89 4.04 -10.72 4.32
N SER A 90 3.66 -10.26 5.51
CA SER A 90 2.32 -10.45 6.05
C SER A 90 1.76 -9.11 6.52
N TYR A 91 0.44 -9.01 6.60
CA TYR A 91 -0.21 -7.86 7.20
C TYR A 91 -1.26 -8.27 8.22
N ARG A 92 -1.60 -7.34 9.12
CA ARG A 92 -2.82 -7.42 9.92
C ARG A 92 -3.48 -6.06 9.96
N LEU A 93 -4.81 -6.07 9.98
CA LEU A 93 -5.62 -4.87 9.98
C LEU A 93 -6.35 -4.74 11.31
N ASN A 94 -6.26 -3.59 11.96
CA ASN A 94 -6.99 -3.29 13.19
C ASN A 94 -6.77 -4.34 14.31
N GLY A 95 -5.57 -4.94 14.37
CA GLY A 95 -5.23 -5.96 15.36
C GLY A 95 -5.79 -7.35 15.08
N SER A 96 -6.25 -7.63 13.85
CA SER A 96 -6.64 -8.97 13.41
C SER A 96 -5.47 -9.97 13.42
N ASP A 97 -5.78 -11.22 13.08
CA ASP A 97 -4.77 -12.22 12.76
C ASP A 97 -3.92 -11.78 11.56
N TRP A 98 -2.69 -12.30 11.51
CA TRP A 98 -1.77 -12.11 10.41
C TRP A 98 -2.24 -12.84 9.16
N THR A 99 -2.26 -12.11 8.05
CA THR A 99 -2.59 -12.62 6.72
C THR A 99 -1.34 -12.54 5.84
N PRO A 100 -0.81 -13.68 5.35
CA PRO A 100 0.28 -13.68 4.39
C PRO A 100 -0.09 -12.94 3.10
N ILE A 101 0.85 -12.20 2.55
CA ILE A 101 0.75 -11.58 1.23
C ILE A 101 1.42 -12.50 0.21
N ASP A 102 0.72 -12.81 -0.87
CA ASP A 102 1.30 -13.48 -2.02
C ASP A 102 2.16 -12.46 -2.80
N THR A 103 3.48 -12.55 -2.61
CA THR A 103 4.47 -11.69 -3.27
C THR A 103 4.89 -12.19 -4.65
N ALA A 104 4.37 -13.34 -5.10
CA ALA A 104 4.80 -13.99 -6.34
C ALA A 104 3.78 -13.86 -7.49
N HIS A 105 2.52 -13.53 -7.20
CA HIS A 105 1.46 -13.49 -8.21
C HIS A 105 0.70 -12.15 -8.20
N ASN A 106 -0.03 -11.90 -9.30
CA ASN A 106 -0.86 -10.69 -9.48
C ASN A 106 -0.08 -9.37 -9.30
N LEU A 107 1.18 -9.39 -9.71
CA LEU A 107 2.08 -8.23 -9.68
C LEU A 107 1.80 -7.31 -10.87
N VAL A 108 1.81 -6.00 -10.62
CA VAL A 108 1.66 -4.96 -11.64
C VAL A 108 2.78 -3.94 -11.45
N ASP A 109 3.29 -3.38 -12.55
CA ASP A 109 4.31 -2.31 -12.52
C ASP A 109 5.55 -2.72 -11.72
N GLU A 110 6.08 -3.90 -12.02
CA GLU A 110 7.36 -4.34 -11.47
C GLU A 110 8.48 -3.46 -12.05
N VAL A 111 9.25 -2.82 -11.17
CA VAL A 111 10.30 -1.87 -11.53
C VAL A 111 11.54 -2.10 -10.69
N ASN A 112 12.70 -2.13 -11.37
CA ASN A 112 14.00 -2.09 -10.71
C ASN A 112 14.20 -0.68 -10.12
N ILE A 113 14.40 -0.60 -8.82
CA ILE A 113 14.66 0.67 -8.13
C ILE A 113 16.11 0.81 -7.67
N ALA A 114 17.00 -0.14 -7.97
CA ALA A 114 18.41 -0.04 -7.64
C ALA A 114 19.04 1.22 -8.25
N GLU A 115 19.82 1.96 -7.47
CA GLU A 115 20.62 3.07 -7.99
C GLU A 115 21.54 2.59 -9.13
N GLY A 116 21.57 3.35 -10.22
CA GLY A 116 22.36 3.00 -11.40
C GLY A 116 21.87 1.78 -12.19
N ASN A 117 20.63 1.33 -11.95
CA ASN A 117 20.05 0.12 -12.57
C ASN A 117 20.89 -1.14 -12.29
N ALA A 118 21.42 -1.27 -11.08
CA ALA A 118 22.14 -2.49 -10.70
C ALA A 118 21.24 -3.72 -10.87
N LEU A 119 21.84 -4.84 -11.31
CA LEU A 119 21.15 -6.11 -11.48
C LEU A 119 21.13 -6.87 -10.15
N ASP A 120 20.28 -6.44 -9.22
CA ASP A 120 20.08 -7.10 -7.92
C ASP A 120 18.63 -7.06 -7.47
N ILE A 121 18.37 -7.54 -6.25
CA ILE A 121 17.05 -7.78 -5.67
C ILE A 121 16.20 -6.53 -5.38
N ARG A 122 16.67 -5.30 -5.64
CA ARG A 122 15.93 -4.08 -5.31
C ARG A 122 14.86 -3.77 -6.37
N PHE A 123 13.69 -4.37 -6.18
CA PHE A 123 12.51 -4.16 -7.01
C PHE A 123 11.33 -3.67 -6.18
N LEU A 124 10.35 -3.05 -6.84
CA LEU A 124 9.02 -2.81 -6.31
C LEU A 124 7.98 -3.25 -7.34
N ALA A 125 6.87 -3.78 -6.86
CA ALA A 125 5.68 -4.04 -7.66
C ALA A 125 4.42 -3.73 -6.84
N TRP A 126 3.34 -3.34 -7.52
CA TRP A 126 2.01 -3.29 -6.94
C TRP A 126 1.41 -4.68 -6.83
N MET A 127 0.97 -5.04 -5.64
CA MET A 127 0.27 -6.29 -5.33
C MET A 127 -1.18 -5.98 -4.97
N LYS A 128 -2.13 -6.58 -5.68
CA LYS A 128 -3.55 -6.55 -5.29
C LYS A 128 -3.80 -7.61 -4.22
N ILE A 129 -3.98 -7.18 -2.97
CA ILE A 129 -4.15 -8.10 -1.84
C ILE A 129 -5.58 -8.63 -1.77
N GLY A 130 -6.56 -7.78 -2.11
CA GLY A 130 -7.98 -8.14 -2.09
C GLY A 130 -8.82 -7.08 -1.41
N ALA A 131 -10.00 -7.47 -0.95
CA ALA A 131 -10.91 -6.59 -0.24
C ALA A 131 -10.66 -6.62 1.28
N VAL A 132 -10.68 -5.46 1.93
CA VAL A 132 -10.60 -5.32 3.39
C VAL A 132 -11.70 -4.42 3.92
N ASP A 133 -12.16 -4.66 5.14
CA ASP A 133 -13.18 -3.82 5.80
C ASP A 133 -12.53 -2.78 6.70
N LEU A 134 -12.79 -1.50 6.42
CA LEU A 134 -12.35 -0.37 7.24
C LEU A 134 -13.49 0.17 8.10
N LYS A 135 -13.13 0.63 9.30
CA LYS A 135 -14.02 1.40 10.18
C LYS A 135 -13.97 2.87 9.75
N LYS A 136 -15.06 3.61 9.94
CA LYS A 136 -15.00 5.08 9.84
C LYS A 136 -14.10 5.62 10.96
N GLY A 137 -13.24 6.58 10.63
CA GLY A 137 -12.22 7.13 11.53
C GLY A 137 -10.98 6.25 11.55
N SER A 138 -10.39 6.08 12.74
CA SER A 138 -9.05 5.51 12.87
C SER A 138 -9.00 4.02 12.58
N ASN A 139 -8.02 3.63 11.77
CA ASN A 139 -7.64 2.27 11.45
C ASN A 139 -6.12 2.11 11.60
N THR A 140 -5.68 0.87 11.73
CA THR A 140 -4.26 0.51 11.71
C THR A 140 -4.01 -0.61 10.73
N VAL A 141 -2.89 -0.52 10.02
CA VAL A 141 -2.31 -1.65 9.29
C VAL A 141 -0.90 -1.87 9.78
N GLN A 142 -0.55 -3.13 10.02
CA GLN A 142 0.79 -3.52 10.41
C GLN A 142 1.33 -4.55 9.44
N PHE A 143 2.61 -4.46 9.12
CA PHE A 143 3.35 -5.39 8.29
C PHE A 143 4.45 -6.10 9.08
N SER A 144 4.76 -7.33 8.67
CA SER A 144 5.88 -8.13 9.18
C SER A 144 6.47 -9.04 8.11
#